data_AF-A0A6I5CCT4-F1
#
_entry.id   AF-A0A6I5CCT4-F1
#
_cell.length_a   1.000
_cell.length_b   1.000
_cell.length_c   1.000
_cell.angle_alpha   90.00
_cell.angle_beta   90.00
_cell.angle_gamma   90.00
#
_symmetry.space_group_name_H-M   'P 1'
#
loop_
_entity.id
_entity.type
_entity.pdbx_description
1 polymer ?
#
loop_
_entity_poly.entity_id
_entity_poly.type
_entity_poly.pdbx_seq_one_letter_code
_entity_poly.pdbx_strand_id
1 'polypeptide(L)'
;MTAVPTGAAPRPAGRRRPPVPGSVEGGTAVLFPRARRVRPGMARALYGTFPAFRGEFDTVCRALDPRLSLPLAVAVFAPERGVDSRLLHRMDFGRAALFAYQVALYRTWQDWGLRIAAVAGDGVGALTAAHVTGRLDLRTAARRA
;
A
#
# COMPACT_ATOMS: atom_id res chain seq x y z
N MET A 1 -1.80 -45.58 41.55
CA MET A 1 -0.87 -44.81 40.70
C MET A 1 -1.73 -44.04 39.70
N THR A 2 -1.80 -42.73 39.88
CA THR A 2 -2.83 -41.84 39.33
C THR A 2 -2.28 -41.17 38.06
N ALA A 3 -2.97 -41.30 36.94
CA ALA A 3 -2.64 -40.57 35.71
C ALA A 3 -3.45 -39.26 35.66
N VAL A 4 -2.73 -38.14 35.53
CA VAL A 4 -3.27 -36.77 35.47
C VAL A 4 -3.57 -36.41 34.02
N PRO A 5 -4.79 -35.95 33.68
CA PRO A 5 -5.07 -35.40 32.36
C PRO A 5 -4.48 -33.98 32.27
N THR A 6 -3.67 -33.73 31.23
CA THR A 6 -3.16 -32.39 30.92
C THR A 6 -4.29 -31.57 30.30
N GLY A 7 -5.04 -30.87 31.15
CA GLY A 7 -6.02 -29.87 30.70
C GLY A 7 -5.30 -28.66 30.10
N ALA A 8 -5.58 -28.35 28.84
CA ALA A 8 -5.19 -27.08 28.26
C ALA A 8 -5.89 -25.94 29.01
N ALA A 9 -5.12 -25.00 29.55
CA ALA A 9 -5.66 -23.83 30.23
C ALA A 9 -6.56 -23.02 29.29
N PRO A 10 -7.73 -22.52 29.74
CA PRO A 10 -8.55 -21.63 28.94
C PRO A 10 -7.74 -20.37 28.59
N ARG A 11 -7.76 -19.97 27.32
CA ARG A 11 -7.22 -18.68 26.87
C ARG A 11 -7.85 -17.57 27.72
N PRO A 12 -7.07 -16.64 28.28
CA PRO A 12 -7.64 -15.52 29.03
C PRO A 12 -8.57 -14.75 28.09
N ALA A 13 -9.85 -14.64 28.48
CA ALA A 13 -10.80 -13.79 27.78
C ALA A 13 -10.21 -12.39 27.73
N GLY A 14 -9.91 -11.91 26.52
CA GLY A 14 -9.40 -10.55 26.32
C GLY A 14 -10.35 -9.58 26.98
N ARG A 15 -9.86 -8.77 27.93
CA ARG A 15 -10.65 -7.73 28.59
C ARG A 15 -11.24 -6.83 27.50
N ARG A 16 -12.55 -6.91 27.27
CA ARG A 16 -13.26 -5.94 26.43
C ARG A 16 -13.14 -4.59 27.11
N ARG A 17 -12.40 -3.66 26.49
CA ARG A 17 -12.43 -2.25 26.88
C ARG A 17 -13.87 -1.74 26.73
N PRO A 18 -14.37 -0.91 27.66
CA PRO A 18 -15.68 -0.30 27.49
C PRO A 18 -15.69 0.50 26.17
N PRO A 19 -16.80 0.45 25.41
CA PRO A 19 -16.90 1.18 24.15
C PRO A 19 -16.77 2.69 24.44
N VAL A 20 -15.87 3.34 23.71
CA VAL A 20 -15.75 4.80 23.73
C VAL A 20 -17.03 5.36 23.07
N PRO A 21 -17.71 6.36 23.67
CA PRO A 21 -18.85 7.01 23.01
C PRO A 21 -18.46 7.49 21.61
N GLY A 22 -19.15 6.99 20.57
CA GLY A 22 -18.79 7.20 19.16
C GLY A 22 -18.03 6.04 18.50
N SER A 23 -17.85 4.90 19.18
CA SER A 23 -17.31 3.68 18.57
C SER A 23 -18.24 3.17 17.47
N VAL A 24 -17.87 3.42 16.22
CA VAL A 24 -18.39 2.65 15.08
C VAL A 24 -18.05 1.16 15.27
N GLU A 25 -18.87 0.27 14.69
CA GLU A 25 -18.53 -1.14 14.61
C GLU A 25 -17.09 -1.29 14.08
N GLY A 26 -16.32 -2.19 14.72
CA GLY A 26 -14.93 -2.41 14.34
C GLY A 26 -14.78 -2.74 12.85
N GLY A 27 -13.68 -2.29 12.24
CA GLY A 27 -13.41 -2.51 10.83
C GLY A 27 -11.94 -2.28 10.51
N THR A 28 -11.49 -2.80 9.35
CA THR A 28 -10.11 -2.61 8.91
C THR A 28 -9.94 -1.21 8.34
N ALA A 29 -9.01 -0.42 8.90
CA ALA A 29 -8.60 0.87 8.36
C ALA A 29 -7.20 0.79 7.76
N VAL A 30 -6.97 1.48 6.64
CA VAL A 30 -5.66 1.56 5.98
C VAL A 30 -5.15 3.00 6.04
N LEU A 31 -3.93 3.16 6.58
CA LEU A 31 -3.21 4.43 6.55
C LEU A 31 -2.13 4.38 5.47
N PHE A 32 -2.16 5.34 4.55
CA PHE A 32 -1.14 5.54 3.52
C PHE A 32 -0.19 6.66 3.97
N PRO A 33 0.99 6.33 4.52
CA PRO A 33 1.94 7.34 4.94
C PRO A 33 2.68 7.93 3.74
N ARG A 34 3.13 9.18 3.85
CA ARG A 34 4.22 9.71 3.04
C ARG A 34 5.52 9.00 3.42
N ALA A 35 6.38 8.79 2.42
CA ALA A 35 7.76 8.41 2.65
C ALA A 35 8.68 9.50 2.11
N ARG A 36 9.75 9.82 2.83
CA ARG A 36 10.80 10.71 2.32
C ARG A 36 11.65 10.05 1.25
N ARG A 37 11.76 8.71 1.30
CA ARG A 37 12.50 7.87 0.36
C ARG A 37 11.79 6.54 0.23
N VAL A 38 11.82 5.99 -0.98
CA VAL A 38 11.40 4.61 -1.27
C VAL A 38 12.63 3.76 -1.57
N ARG A 39 12.55 2.45 -1.31
CA ARG A 39 13.66 1.53 -1.60
C ARG A 39 13.59 1.06 -3.05
N PRO A 40 14.73 1.02 -3.77
CA PRO A 40 14.80 0.32 -5.05
C PRO A 40 14.33 -1.14 -4.90
N GLY A 41 13.63 -1.64 -5.92
CA GLY A 41 13.12 -3.02 -5.91
C GLY A 41 11.93 -3.28 -4.98
N MET A 42 11.38 -2.27 -4.28
CA MET A 42 10.27 -2.48 -3.33
C MET A 42 9.05 -3.18 -3.95
N ALA A 43 8.79 -2.98 -5.24
CA ALA A 43 7.67 -3.59 -5.95
C ALA A 43 8.00 -4.97 -6.53
N ARG A 44 9.28 -5.36 -6.62
CA ARG A 44 9.74 -6.50 -7.45
C ARG A 44 9.16 -7.84 -7.01
N ALA A 45 9.19 -8.13 -5.71
CA ALA A 45 8.67 -9.38 -5.17
C ALA A 45 7.14 -9.48 -5.38
N LEU A 46 6.40 -8.40 -5.06
CA LEU A 46 4.95 -8.36 -5.24
C LEU A 46 4.55 -8.46 -6.71
N TYR A 47 5.27 -7.75 -7.59
CA TYR A 47 5.05 -7.76 -9.03
C TYR A 47 5.27 -9.14 -9.66
N GLY A 48 6.28 -9.88 -9.19
CA GLY A 48 6.55 -11.26 -9.64
C GLY A 48 5.56 -12.28 -9.10
N THR A 49 4.94 -12.02 -7.95
CA THR A 49 4.13 -13.01 -7.22
C THR A 49 2.63 -12.85 -7.44
N PHE A 50 2.13 -11.62 -7.48
CA PHE A 50 0.69 -11.33 -7.42
C PHE A 50 0.19 -10.67 -8.72
N PRO A 51 -0.62 -11.37 -9.54
CA PRO A 51 -1.15 -10.82 -10.78
C PRO A 51 -1.98 -9.54 -10.58
N ALA A 52 -2.78 -9.45 -9.51
CA ALA A 52 -3.55 -8.26 -9.18
C ALA A 52 -2.64 -7.04 -8.90
N PHE A 53 -1.55 -7.24 -8.15
CA PHE A 53 -0.55 -6.21 -7.92
C PHE A 53 0.07 -5.76 -9.24
N ARG A 54 0.54 -6.71 -10.07
CA ARG A 54 1.17 -6.42 -11.37
C ARG A 54 0.26 -5.60 -12.27
N GLY A 55 -0.98 -6.04 -12.47
CA GLY A 55 -1.94 -5.40 -13.37
C GLY A 55 -2.29 -3.97 -12.94
N GLU A 56 -2.50 -3.75 -11.64
CA GLU A 56 -2.77 -2.41 -11.12
C GLU A 56 -1.52 -1.53 -11.18
N PHE A 57 -0.35 -2.06 -10.81
CA PHE A 57 0.91 -1.34 -10.86
C PHE A 57 1.23 -0.86 -12.28
N ASP A 58 1.09 -1.73 -13.29
CA ASP A 58 1.27 -1.36 -14.70
C ASP A 58 0.28 -0.28 -15.14
N THR A 59 -0.97 -0.37 -14.69
CA THR A 59 -2.01 0.63 -14.99
C THR A 59 -1.67 2.01 -14.41
N VAL A 60 -1.20 2.05 -13.18
CA VAL A 60 -0.80 3.30 -12.52
C VAL A 60 0.49 3.85 -13.14
N CYS A 61 1.49 3.01 -13.44
CA CYS A 61 2.70 3.41 -14.16
C CYS A 61 2.38 4.09 -15.50
N ARG A 62 1.51 3.49 -16.33
CA ARG A 62 1.09 4.10 -17.61
C ARG A 62 0.47 5.49 -17.44
N ALA A 63 -0.22 5.74 -16.32
CA ALA A 63 -0.79 7.05 -16.03
C ALA A 63 0.24 8.08 -15.54
N LEU A 64 1.32 7.63 -14.90
CA LEU A 64 2.40 8.46 -14.35
C LEU A 64 3.49 8.78 -15.37
N ASP A 65 3.82 7.83 -16.25
CA ASP A 65 4.94 7.90 -17.19
C ASP A 65 4.96 9.17 -18.08
N PRO A 66 3.83 9.73 -18.57
CA PRO A 66 3.85 10.96 -19.39
C PRO A 66 4.42 12.20 -18.70
N ARG A 67 4.73 12.11 -17.41
CA ARG A 67 5.07 13.23 -16.51
C ARG A 67 6.46 13.06 -15.92
N LEU A 68 7.09 11.91 -16.18
CA LEU A 68 8.42 11.57 -15.78
C LEU A 68 9.34 11.70 -16.99
N SER A 69 10.62 11.92 -16.73
CA SER A 69 11.64 11.96 -17.80
C SER A 69 11.97 10.59 -18.37
N LEU A 70 11.65 9.52 -17.64
CA LEU A 70 11.82 8.12 -18.02
C LEU A 70 10.64 7.32 -17.46
N PRO A 71 10.31 6.15 -18.04
CA PRO A 71 9.29 5.27 -17.47
C PRO A 71 9.60 4.92 -16.01
N LEU A 72 8.60 4.97 -15.15
CA LEU A 72 8.75 4.75 -13.70
C LEU A 72 9.37 3.38 -13.38
N ALA A 73 9.04 2.38 -14.21
CA ALA A 73 9.55 1.01 -14.10
C ALA A 73 11.09 0.95 -14.15
N VAL A 74 11.75 1.84 -14.91
CA VAL A 74 13.22 1.91 -15.01
C VAL A 74 13.84 2.16 -13.63
N ALA A 75 13.26 3.08 -12.85
CA ALA A 75 13.73 3.41 -11.51
C ALA A 75 13.31 2.36 -10.46
N VAL A 76 12.06 1.91 -10.51
CA VAL A 76 11.50 1.00 -9.48
C VAL A 76 12.13 -0.39 -9.51
N PHE A 77 12.43 -0.91 -10.71
CA PHE A 77 13.01 -2.25 -10.89
C PHE A 77 14.53 -2.25 -11.06
N ALA A 78 15.17 -1.07 -11.00
CA ALA A 78 16.61 -0.95 -11.01
C ALA A 78 17.26 -1.77 -9.86
N PRO A 79 18.45 -2.36 -10.08
CA PRO A 79 19.27 -2.92 -9.00
C PRO A 79 19.55 -1.87 -7.93
N GLU A 80 19.65 -2.28 -6.67
CA GLU A 80 19.78 -1.35 -5.53
C GLU A 80 20.98 -0.40 -5.67
N ARG A 81 22.11 -0.89 -6.20
CA ARG A 81 23.33 -0.11 -6.47
C ARG A 81 23.43 0.43 -7.90
N GLY A 82 22.37 0.35 -8.69
CA GLY A 82 22.32 0.85 -10.07
C GLY A 82 22.26 2.38 -10.16
N VAL A 83 22.61 2.95 -11.31
CA VAL A 83 22.52 4.40 -11.54
C VAL A 83 21.05 4.84 -11.55
N ASP A 84 20.18 4.05 -12.18
CA ASP A 84 18.75 4.36 -12.31
C ASP A 84 18.00 4.31 -10.98
N SER A 85 18.48 3.53 -10.00
CA SER A 85 17.85 3.46 -8.68
C SER A 85 17.93 4.80 -7.93
N ARG A 86 18.91 5.64 -8.27
CA ARG A 86 19.06 7.01 -7.74
C ARG A 86 17.92 7.93 -8.17
N LEU A 87 17.22 7.62 -9.26
CA LEU A 87 16.04 8.39 -9.68
C LEU A 87 14.99 8.41 -8.57
N LEU A 88 14.83 7.33 -7.80
CA LEU A 88 13.90 7.26 -6.67
C LEU A 88 14.19 8.24 -5.53
N HIS A 89 15.37 8.89 -5.53
CA HIS A 89 15.68 9.98 -4.60
C HIS A 89 15.18 11.34 -5.07
N ARG A 90 14.83 11.48 -6.35
CA ARG A 90 14.15 12.66 -6.85
C ARG A 90 12.69 12.63 -6.40
N MET A 91 12.16 13.81 -6.13
CA MET A 91 10.81 13.96 -5.59
C MET A 91 9.74 13.43 -6.56
N ASP A 92 9.89 13.68 -7.86
CA ASP A 92 8.99 13.23 -8.92
C ASP A 92 8.90 11.69 -9.00
N PHE A 93 10.04 11.01 -9.11
CA PHE A 93 10.08 9.54 -9.15
C PHE A 93 9.71 8.89 -7.82
N GLY A 94 10.22 9.41 -6.69
CA GLY A 94 9.97 8.82 -5.38
C GLY A 94 8.49 8.87 -4.97
N ARG A 95 7.81 9.98 -5.23
CA ARG A 95 6.37 10.11 -4.98
C ARG A 95 5.54 9.28 -5.94
N ALA A 96 5.86 9.30 -7.23
CA ALA A 96 5.21 8.46 -8.24
C ALA A 96 5.31 6.96 -7.89
N ALA A 97 6.50 6.50 -7.50
CA ALA A 97 6.74 5.12 -7.08
C ALA A 97 5.92 4.75 -5.84
N LEU A 98 5.87 5.64 -4.83
CA LEU A 98 5.09 5.39 -3.62
C LEU A 98 3.58 5.33 -3.91
N PHE A 99 3.07 6.24 -4.74
CA PHE A 99 1.68 6.25 -5.18
C PHE A 99 1.33 4.94 -5.89
N ALA A 100 2.11 4.55 -6.91
CA ALA A 100 1.89 3.30 -7.66
C ALA A 100 1.90 2.07 -6.75
N TYR A 101 2.88 1.99 -5.84
CA TYR A 101 2.98 0.89 -4.88
C TYR A 101 1.76 0.80 -3.95
N GLN A 102 1.34 1.93 -3.37
CA GLN A 102 0.23 1.95 -2.42
C GLN A 102 -1.11 1.62 -3.09
N VAL A 103 -1.37 2.13 -4.30
CA VAL A 103 -2.59 1.80 -5.06
C VAL A 103 -2.62 0.31 -5.43
N ALA A 104 -1.52 -0.22 -5.96
CA ALA A 104 -1.42 -1.63 -6.33
C ALA A 104 -1.58 -2.56 -5.12
N LEU A 105 -0.98 -2.20 -3.98
CA LEU A 105 -1.12 -2.95 -2.74
C LEU A 105 -2.56 -2.96 -2.23
N TYR A 106 -3.22 -1.79 -2.26
CA TYR A 106 -4.63 -1.67 -1.86
C TYR A 106 -5.53 -2.56 -2.73
N ARG A 107 -5.37 -2.55 -4.06
CA ARG A 107 -6.14 -3.42 -4.95
C ARG A 107 -5.87 -4.90 -4.74
N THR A 108 -4.61 -5.26 -4.45
CA THR A 108 -4.25 -6.65 -4.11
C THR A 108 -4.99 -7.13 -2.86
N TRP A 109 -5.10 -6.30 -1.82
CA TRP A 109 -5.88 -6.65 -0.63
C TRP A 109 -7.38 -6.78 -0.90
N GLN A 110 -7.93 -5.94 -1.77
CA GLN A 110 -9.32 -6.08 -2.19
C GLN A 110 -9.57 -7.37 -2.96
N ASP A 111 -8.64 -7.77 -3.83
CA ASP A 111 -8.68 -9.03 -4.57
C ASP A 111 -8.66 -10.25 -3.63
N TRP A 112 -7.97 -10.15 -2.48
CA TRP A 112 -8.02 -11.17 -1.42
C TRP A 112 -9.28 -11.15 -0.55
N GLY A 113 -10.23 -10.25 -0.83
CA GLY A 113 -11.48 -10.12 -0.09
C GLY A 113 -11.40 -9.26 1.18
N LEU A 114 -10.32 -8.50 1.39
CA LEU A 114 -10.21 -7.62 2.56
C LEU A 114 -11.22 -6.46 2.46
N ARG A 115 -12.15 -6.40 3.42
CA ARG A 115 -13.11 -5.30 3.56
C ARG A 115 -12.48 -4.14 4.33
N ILE A 116 -12.01 -3.14 3.59
CA ILE A 116 -11.43 -1.91 4.16
C ILE A 116 -12.57 -0.91 4.40
N ALA A 117 -12.82 -0.61 5.67
CA ALA A 117 -13.91 0.26 6.10
C ALA A 117 -13.53 1.74 6.05
N ALA A 118 -12.24 2.06 6.19
CA ALA A 118 -11.75 3.43 6.17
C ALA A 118 -10.34 3.51 5.57
N VAL A 119 -10.02 4.64 4.94
CA VAL A 119 -8.67 4.97 4.51
C VAL A 119 -8.30 6.38 4.93
N ALA A 120 -7.03 6.59 5.22
CA ALA A 120 -6.46 7.90 5.50
C ALA A 120 -5.05 7.98 4.89
N GLY A 121 -4.51 9.19 4.75
CA GLY A 121 -3.11 9.36 4.34
C GLY A 121 -2.64 10.80 4.41
N ASP A 122 -1.32 11.00 4.31
CA ASP A 122 -0.69 12.31 4.28
C ASP A 122 0.20 12.49 3.04
N GLY A 123 0.30 13.73 2.53
CA GLY A 123 1.04 14.03 1.30
C GLY A 123 0.58 13.20 0.10
N VAL A 124 1.48 12.41 -0.49
CA VAL A 124 1.13 11.50 -1.60
C VAL A 124 0.17 10.38 -1.16
N GLY A 125 0.22 9.97 0.11
CA GLY A 125 -0.73 9.01 0.66
C GLY A 125 -2.16 9.53 0.73
N ALA A 126 -2.34 10.85 0.90
CA ALA A 126 -3.67 11.47 0.80
C ALA A 126 -4.23 11.39 -0.64
N LEU A 127 -3.36 11.51 -1.65
CA LEU A 127 -3.75 11.29 -3.06
C LEU A 127 -4.12 9.84 -3.31
N THR A 128 -3.36 8.89 -2.78
CA THR A 128 -3.70 7.46 -2.79
C THR A 128 -5.08 7.24 -2.18
N ALA A 129 -5.33 7.74 -0.96
CA ALA A 129 -6.60 7.61 -0.26
C ALA A 129 -7.78 8.18 -1.06
N ALA A 130 -7.62 9.38 -1.61
CA ALA A 130 -8.64 10.02 -2.45
C ALA A 130 -8.89 9.22 -3.74
N HIS A 131 -7.85 8.63 -4.34
CA HIS A 131 -7.99 7.83 -5.53
C HIS A 131 -8.71 6.50 -5.28
N VAL A 132 -8.28 5.74 -4.27
CA VAL A 132 -8.84 4.40 -4.00
C VAL A 132 -10.29 4.45 -3.48
N THR A 133 -10.71 5.60 -2.93
CA THR A 133 -12.11 5.88 -2.57
C THR A 133 -12.96 6.44 -3.71
N GLY A 134 -12.39 6.59 -4.92
CA GLY A 134 -13.10 7.11 -6.09
C GLY A 134 -13.36 8.63 -6.07
N ARG A 135 -12.85 9.36 -5.07
CA ARG A 135 -12.97 10.82 -5.01
C ARG A 135 -12.06 11.54 -6.00
N LEU A 136 -11.03 10.85 -6.50
CA LEU A 136 -10.09 11.36 -7.49
C LEU A 136 -9.83 10.30 -8.56
N ASP A 137 -10.04 10.65 -9.83
CA ASP A 137 -9.74 9.73 -10.93
C ASP A 137 -8.22 9.48 -11.06
N LEU A 138 -7.84 8.34 -11.64
CA LEU A 138 -6.44 7.93 -11.75
C LEU A 138 -5.59 8.96 -12.52
N ARG A 139 -6.11 9.52 -13.62
CA ARG A 139 -5.34 10.47 -14.43
C ARG A 139 -5.08 11.73 -13.63
N THR A 140 -6.05 12.25 -12.90
CA THR A 140 -5.89 13.44 -12.05
C THR A 140 -5.01 13.15 -10.84
N ALA A 141 -5.11 11.97 -10.23
CA ALA A 141 -4.25 11.53 -9.14
C ALA A 141 -2.79 11.40 -9.60
N ALA A 142 -2.54 10.71 -10.71
CA ALA A 142 -1.24 10.66 -11.38
C ALA A 142 -0.75 12.05 -11.78
N ARG A 143 -1.69 12.99 -12.03
CA ARG A 143 -1.33 14.38 -12.29
C ARG A 143 -0.75 15.13 -11.07
N ARG A 144 -0.88 14.59 -9.86
CA ARG A 144 -0.50 15.26 -8.61
C ARG A 144 0.45 14.43 -7.75
N ALA A 145 0.56 13.12 -8.03
CA ALA A 145 1.51 12.22 -7.41
C ALA A 145 2.94 12.72 -7.67
#